data_AF-A0A0D1J830-F1
#
_entry.id   AF-A0A0D1J830-F1
#
_cell.length_a   1.000
_cell.length_b   1.000
_cell.length_c   1.000
_cell.angle_alpha   90.00
_cell.angle_beta   90.00
_cell.angle_gamma   90.00
#
_symmetry.space_group_name_H-M   'P 1'
#
loop_
_entity.id
_entity.type
_entity.pdbx_description
1 polymer ?
#
loop_
_entity_poly.entity_id
_entity_poly.type
_entity_poly.pdbx_seq_one_letter_code
_entity_poly.pdbx_strand_id
1 'polypeptide(L)'
;MTFEPVVAWWVFLLLAGLTLVLRMFTLYRVLVVVGKGSQRKVVLRWSLLTLVIVCLFAAAARPGIEGDKRVSEQSVAAAAGRNVNVFFVVDRSLNSKAEDYGNNQFRMAGIRADMQSIVDQYPSGRFSITSFATKARVDWPLSDDVWSLRALLKGYSAYTSDFDSVYQVDVGAADEQLKRQLELAHRQYPGSSNVVFYLGEGAGVSKRSATKFDIPAGLIAGGAVLGYGTPGGGRVASRLAAGGEMSYFPDASGGQFLSVLDDASLKTLAGQLKLPYYHRAPGDSTATIIPAIDVKASAERQQVSLPGERTEFYWIFTAIAMLLMGYELFAMAREYRVSRITKVRSE
;
A
#
# COMPACT_ATOMS: atom_id res chain seq x y z
N MET A 1 -21.73 -8.97 -19.55
CA MET A 1 -20.57 -8.45 -20.30
C MET A 1 -20.82 -6.99 -20.60
N THR A 2 -19.92 -6.11 -20.19
CA THR A 2 -19.97 -4.65 -20.43
C THR A 2 -18.84 -4.26 -21.38
N PHE A 3 -19.03 -3.19 -22.13
CA PHE A 3 -18.04 -2.66 -23.06
C PHE A 3 -17.72 -1.21 -22.67
N GLU A 4 -16.44 -0.90 -22.51
CA GLU A 4 -15.96 0.43 -22.15
C GLU A 4 -14.85 0.82 -23.12
N PRO A 5 -15.20 1.33 -24.31
CA PRO A 5 -14.21 1.65 -25.33
C PRO A 5 -13.21 2.69 -24.83
N VAL A 6 -11.96 2.58 -25.29
CA VAL A 6 -10.86 3.51 -24.94
C VAL A 6 -11.17 4.96 -25.33
N VAL A 7 -12.06 5.15 -26.31
CA VAL A 7 -12.55 6.44 -26.77
C VAL A 7 -14.07 6.50 -26.66
N ALA A 8 -14.64 7.69 -26.71
CA ALA A 8 -16.09 7.85 -26.70
C ALA A 8 -16.77 7.00 -27.79
N TRP A 9 -17.92 6.41 -27.48
CA TRP A 9 -18.63 5.45 -28.33
C TRP A 9 -18.83 5.92 -29.77
N TRP A 10 -19.12 7.20 -29.98
CA TRP A 10 -19.29 7.78 -31.31
C TRP A 10 -17.98 7.83 -32.12
N VAL A 11 -16.84 8.15 -31.47
CA VAL A 11 -15.51 8.10 -32.10
C VAL A 11 -15.17 6.67 -32.48
N PHE A 12 -15.44 5.73 -31.57
CA PHE A 12 -15.19 4.31 -31.79
C PHE A 12 -15.93 3.77 -33.01
N LEU A 13 -17.23 4.05 -33.12
CA LEU A 13 -18.06 3.63 -34.26
C LEU A 13 -17.64 4.28 -35.57
N LEU A 14 -17.23 5.56 -35.54
CA LEU A 14 -16.73 6.26 -36.72
C LEU A 14 -15.45 5.61 -37.24
N LEU A 15 -14.47 5.34 -36.36
CA LEU A 15 -13.22 4.67 -36.72
C LEU A 15 -13.45 3.25 -37.25
N ALA A 16 -14.35 2.50 -36.62
CA ALA A 16 -14.74 1.17 -37.08
C ALA A 16 -15.39 1.21 -38.48
N GLY A 17 -16.30 2.17 -38.72
CA GLY A 17 -16.94 2.37 -40.02
C GLY A 17 -15.95 2.77 -41.11
N LEU A 18 -15.07 3.74 -40.83
CA LEU A 18 -14.05 4.22 -41.77
C LEU A 18 -13.09 3.10 -42.19
N THR A 19 -12.62 2.31 -41.21
CA THR A 19 -11.74 1.18 -41.48
C THR A 19 -12.45 0.10 -42.30
N LEU A 20 -13.72 -0.20 -42.02
CA LEU A 20 -14.51 -1.15 -42.80
C LEU A 20 -14.64 -0.72 -44.28
N VAL A 21 -14.98 0.54 -44.54
CA VAL A 21 -15.08 1.09 -45.91
C VAL A 21 -13.74 0.96 -46.63
N LEU A 22 -12.63 1.31 -45.97
CA LEU A 22 -11.29 1.22 -46.55
C LEU A 22 -10.88 -0.24 -46.83
N ARG A 23 -11.26 -1.18 -45.96
CA ARG A 23 -11.05 -2.62 -46.18
C ARG A 23 -11.90 -3.15 -47.34
N MET A 24 -13.16 -2.77 -47.47
CA MET A 24 -14.00 -3.17 -48.61
C MET A 24 -13.48 -2.60 -49.93
N PHE A 25 -13.03 -1.34 -49.94
CA PHE A 25 -12.44 -0.72 -51.12
C PHE A 25 -11.15 -1.42 -51.56
N THR A 26 -10.28 -1.77 -50.61
CA THR A 26 -9.04 -2.53 -50.92
C THR A 26 -9.35 -3.94 -51.43
N LEU A 27 -10.37 -4.62 -50.89
CA LEU A 27 -10.83 -5.92 -51.40
C LEU A 27 -11.35 -5.81 -52.84
N TYR A 28 -12.23 -4.83 -53.09
CA TYR A 28 -12.78 -4.57 -54.42
C TYR A 28 -11.67 -4.34 -55.46
N ARG A 29 -10.70 -3.46 -55.14
CA ARG A 29 -9.53 -3.23 -56.00
C ARG A 29 -8.72 -4.50 -56.24
N VAL A 30 -8.47 -5.30 -55.21
CA VAL A 30 -7.73 -6.56 -55.35
C VAL A 30 -8.44 -7.54 -56.28
N LEU A 31 -9.77 -7.68 -56.16
CA LEU A 31 -10.56 -8.59 -56.99
C LEU A 31 -10.64 -8.14 -58.46
N VAL A 32 -10.68 -6.83 -58.71
CA VAL A 32 -10.79 -6.27 -60.07
C VAL A 32 -9.43 -6.22 -60.79
N VAL A 33 -8.33 -5.94 -60.07
CA VAL A 33 -7.01 -5.65 -60.68
C VAL A 33 -6.09 -6.87 -60.74
N VAL A 34 -6.24 -7.85 -59.84
CA VAL A 34 -5.32 -8.99 -59.75
C VAL A 34 -5.81 -10.15 -60.62
N GLY A 35 -4.98 -10.62 -61.56
CA GLY A 35 -5.28 -11.77 -62.42
C GLY A 35 -5.47 -13.09 -61.64
N LYS A 36 -6.30 -14.00 -62.19
CA LYS A 36 -6.81 -15.24 -61.54
C LYS A 36 -5.75 -16.13 -60.83
N GLY A 37 -4.47 -16.06 -61.24
CA GLY A 37 -3.39 -16.93 -60.71
C GLY A 37 -2.89 -16.59 -59.30
N SER A 38 -2.92 -15.32 -58.86
CA SER A 38 -2.40 -14.91 -57.53
C SER A 38 -3.49 -14.46 -56.55
N GLN A 39 -4.76 -14.43 -56.98
CA GLN A 39 -5.90 -13.97 -56.17
C GLN A 39 -6.00 -14.69 -54.82
N ARG A 40 -5.79 -16.02 -54.76
CA ARG A 40 -5.91 -16.78 -53.50
C ARG A 40 -4.94 -16.30 -52.41
N LYS A 41 -3.67 -16.02 -52.75
CA LYS A 41 -2.67 -15.55 -51.78
C LYS A 41 -2.97 -14.13 -51.31
N VAL A 42 -3.37 -13.25 -52.23
CA VAL A 42 -3.69 -11.85 -51.90
C VAL A 42 -4.96 -11.76 -51.05
N VAL A 43 -5.99 -12.54 -51.36
CA VAL A 43 -7.22 -12.61 -50.55
C VAL A 43 -6.94 -13.18 -49.17
N LEU A 44 -6.06 -14.18 -49.05
CA LEU A 44 -5.68 -14.75 -47.75
C LEU A 44 -4.94 -13.73 -46.87
N ARG A 45 -3.97 -12.99 -47.42
CA ARG A 45 -3.31 -11.88 -46.73
C ARG A 45 -4.27 -10.77 -46.35
N TRP A 46 -5.20 -10.44 -47.25
CA TRP A 46 -6.26 -9.48 -46.95
C TRP A 46 -7.13 -9.98 -45.80
N SER A 47 -7.59 -11.24 -45.80
CA SER A 47 -8.39 -11.77 -44.69
C SER A 47 -7.65 -11.75 -43.36
N LEU A 48 -6.35 -12.08 -43.36
CA LEU A 48 -5.53 -12.14 -42.15
C LEU A 48 -5.31 -10.75 -41.56
N LEU A 49 -5.00 -9.74 -42.38
CA LEU A 49 -4.90 -8.35 -41.94
C LEU A 49 -6.24 -7.76 -41.49
N THR A 50 -7.35 -8.16 -42.12
CA THR A 50 -8.69 -7.76 -41.65
C THR A 50 -8.97 -8.36 -40.27
N LEU A 51 -8.59 -9.63 -40.04
CA LEU A 51 -8.75 -10.29 -38.75
C LEU A 51 -7.92 -9.60 -37.65
N VAL A 52 -6.69 -9.18 -37.93
CA VAL A 52 -5.86 -8.38 -37.00
C VAL A 52 -6.60 -7.10 -36.60
N ILE A 53 -7.13 -6.34 -37.57
CA ILE A 53 -7.85 -5.09 -37.31
C ILE A 53 -9.09 -5.37 -36.44
N VAL A 54 -9.86 -6.41 -36.76
CA VAL A 54 -11.04 -6.80 -35.97
C VAL A 54 -10.65 -7.14 -34.53
N CYS A 55 -9.56 -7.89 -34.32
CA CYS A 55 -9.04 -8.18 -32.98
C CYS A 55 -8.62 -6.91 -32.24
N LEU A 56 -7.99 -5.93 -32.90
CA LEU A 56 -7.62 -4.66 -32.28
C LEU A 56 -8.85 -3.83 -31.88
N PHE A 57 -9.90 -3.79 -32.70
CA PHE A 57 -11.16 -3.14 -32.33
C PHE A 57 -11.86 -3.87 -31.18
N ALA A 58 -11.85 -5.21 -31.18
CA ALA A 58 -12.37 -6.00 -30.07
C ALA A 58 -11.58 -5.75 -28.77
N ALA A 59 -10.25 -5.61 -28.84
CA ALA A 59 -9.42 -5.20 -27.69
C ALA A 59 -9.75 -3.77 -27.23
N ALA A 60 -9.91 -2.83 -28.17
CA ALA A 60 -10.19 -1.43 -27.89
C ALA A 60 -11.60 -1.19 -27.34
N ALA A 61 -12.55 -2.09 -27.61
CA ALA A 61 -13.87 -2.11 -26.95
C ALA A 61 -13.79 -2.52 -25.46
N ARG A 62 -12.62 -3.01 -25.02
CA ARG A 62 -12.32 -3.53 -23.68
C ARG A 62 -13.48 -4.37 -23.15
N PRO A 63 -13.83 -5.51 -23.76
CA PRO A 63 -14.87 -6.39 -23.23
C PRO A 63 -14.50 -6.82 -21.83
N GLY A 64 -15.41 -6.58 -20.88
CA GLY A 64 -15.25 -6.92 -19.48
C GLY A 64 -16.45 -7.69 -18.98
N ILE A 65 -16.20 -8.56 -18.00
CA ILE A 65 -17.26 -9.06 -17.13
C ILE A 65 -17.08 -8.31 -15.81
N GLU A 66 -18.07 -7.50 -15.45
CA GLU A 66 -18.21 -7.01 -14.08
C GLU A 66 -18.24 -8.24 -13.16
N GLY A 67 -17.37 -8.26 -12.15
CA GLY A 67 -17.46 -9.24 -11.07
C GLY A 67 -18.89 -9.31 -10.54
N ASP A 68 -19.35 -10.51 -10.21
CA ASP A 68 -20.72 -10.73 -9.75
C ASP A 68 -21.00 -9.76 -8.58
N LYS A 69 -22.04 -8.92 -8.70
CA LYS A 69 -22.47 -7.96 -7.66
C LYS A 69 -23.05 -8.66 -6.43
N ARG A 70 -22.66 -9.90 -6.19
CA ARG A 70 -22.84 -10.55 -4.90
C ARG A 70 -21.77 -9.97 -4.01
N VAL A 71 -22.18 -8.96 -3.27
CA VAL A 71 -21.61 -8.56 -1.98
C VAL A 71 -21.42 -9.84 -1.16
N SER A 72 -20.31 -10.53 -1.36
CA SER A 72 -19.88 -11.61 -0.49
C SER A 72 -19.33 -10.92 0.74
N GLU A 73 -19.62 -11.45 1.93
CA GLU A 73 -19.03 -10.94 3.18
C GLU A 73 -17.49 -10.85 3.08
N GLN A 74 -16.87 -11.71 2.24
CA GLN A 74 -15.45 -11.65 1.91
C GLN A 74 -15.04 -10.49 1.00
N SER A 75 -15.85 -10.06 0.02
CA SER A 75 -15.53 -8.89 -0.82
C SER A 75 -15.75 -7.58 -0.07
N VAL A 76 -16.70 -7.56 0.86
CA VAL A 76 -16.92 -6.47 1.82
C VAL A 76 -15.79 -6.39 2.84
N ALA A 77 -15.33 -7.51 3.41
CA ALA A 77 -14.19 -7.54 4.33
C ALA A 77 -12.87 -7.17 3.62
N ALA A 78 -12.66 -7.63 2.38
CA ALA A 78 -11.49 -7.27 1.57
C ALA A 78 -11.51 -5.78 1.16
N ALA A 79 -12.66 -5.23 0.77
CA ALA A 79 -12.81 -3.80 0.47
C ALA A 79 -12.70 -2.93 1.74
N ALA A 80 -13.24 -3.38 2.87
CA ALA A 80 -13.10 -2.72 4.17
C ALA A 80 -11.64 -2.68 4.61
N GLY A 81 -10.90 -3.79 4.47
CA GLY A 81 -9.46 -3.85 4.74
C GLY A 81 -8.63 -2.91 3.85
N ARG A 82 -9.03 -2.72 2.58
CA ARG A 82 -8.39 -1.80 1.61
C ARG A 82 -8.70 -0.32 1.85
N ASN A 83 -9.66 -0.04 2.73
CA ASN A 83 -10.15 1.31 2.99
C ASN A 83 -9.77 1.80 4.39
N VAL A 84 -8.73 1.22 5.00
CA VAL A 84 -8.14 1.67 6.26
C VAL A 84 -6.72 2.15 6.03
N ASN A 85 -6.42 3.35 6.52
CA ASN A 85 -5.07 3.88 6.62
C ASN A 85 -4.64 3.81 8.09
N VAL A 86 -3.62 3.03 8.40
CA VAL A 86 -3.10 2.82 9.75
C VAL A 86 -1.84 3.66 9.94
N PHE A 87 -1.85 4.54 10.93
CA PHE A 87 -0.72 5.39 11.30
C PHE A 87 -0.14 4.92 12.61
N PHE A 88 1.10 4.43 12.58
CA PHE A 88 1.87 4.15 13.78
C PHE A 88 2.67 5.40 14.19
N VAL A 89 2.51 5.81 15.44
CA VAL A 89 3.31 6.85 16.09
C VAL A 89 4.15 6.17 17.16
N VAL A 90 5.46 6.04 16.93
CA VAL A 90 6.31 5.11 17.72
C VAL A 90 7.42 5.85 18.46
N ASP A 91 7.46 5.66 19.77
CA ASP A 91 8.55 6.12 20.62
C ASP A 91 9.80 5.27 20.38
N ARG A 92 10.81 5.87 19.76
CA ARG A 92 12.13 5.27 19.55
C ARG A 92 13.19 5.86 20.46
N SER A 93 12.82 6.57 21.52
CA SER A 93 13.76 7.07 22.51
C SER A 93 14.55 5.95 23.20
N LEU A 94 15.59 6.32 23.95
CA LEU A 94 16.36 5.35 24.75
C LEU A 94 15.49 4.60 25.76
N ASN A 95 14.39 5.20 26.23
CA ASN A 95 13.51 4.57 27.21
C ASN A 95 12.78 3.35 26.64
N SER A 96 12.62 3.26 25.33
CA SER A 96 12.13 2.04 24.66
C SER A 96 13.10 0.84 24.75
N LYS A 97 14.34 1.07 25.23
CA LYS A 97 15.32 0.03 25.59
C LYS A 97 15.28 -0.36 27.09
N ALA A 98 14.26 0.06 27.83
CA ALA A 98 14.05 -0.41 29.19
C ALA A 98 13.68 -1.90 29.21
N GLU A 99 14.32 -2.67 30.09
CA GLU A 99 14.14 -4.13 30.25
C GLU A 99 13.08 -4.48 31.30
N ASP A 100 11.84 -4.08 31.05
CA ASP A 100 10.70 -4.39 31.94
C ASP A 100 9.50 -4.93 31.17
N TYR A 101 9.71 -5.42 29.94
CA TYR A 101 8.68 -6.10 29.17
C TYR A 101 8.82 -7.62 29.30
N GLY A 102 7.91 -8.24 30.07
CA GLY A 102 7.84 -9.69 30.24
C GLY A 102 9.09 -10.30 30.86
N ASN A 103 9.75 -11.22 30.16
CA ASN A 103 10.97 -11.89 30.62
C ASN A 103 12.20 -10.95 30.51
N ASN A 104 12.09 -9.72 31.06
CA ASN A 104 13.10 -8.65 30.97
C ASN A 104 13.53 -8.32 29.54
N GLN A 105 12.61 -8.40 28.57
CA GLN A 105 12.88 -7.94 27.22
C GLN A 105 12.75 -6.41 27.15
N PHE A 106 13.33 -5.81 26.11
CA PHE A 106 13.10 -4.39 25.82
C PHE A 106 11.64 -4.13 25.49
N ARG A 107 11.11 -2.99 25.94
CA ARG A 107 9.78 -2.49 25.52
C ARG A 107 9.60 -2.46 24.00
N MET A 108 10.66 -2.13 23.25
CA MET A 108 10.65 -2.17 21.78
C MET A 108 10.31 -3.55 21.19
N ALA A 109 10.56 -4.65 21.91
CA ALA A 109 10.11 -5.97 21.49
C ALA A 109 8.59 -6.09 21.53
N GLY A 110 7.95 -5.58 22.59
CA GLY A 110 6.50 -5.49 22.72
C GLY A 110 5.88 -4.59 21.65
N ILE A 111 6.44 -3.38 21.46
CA ILE A 111 6.02 -2.43 20.42
C ILE A 111 6.04 -3.11 19.04
N ARG A 112 7.14 -3.79 18.70
CA ARG A 112 7.27 -4.50 17.42
C ARG A 112 6.27 -5.63 17.27
N ALA A 113 6.03 -6.40 18.33
CA ALA A 113 5.07 -7.50 18.31
C ALA A 113 3.64 -6.98 18.08
N ASP A 114 3.25 -5.91 18.78
CA ASP A 114 1.94 -5.28 18.60
C ASP A 114 1.79 -4.66 17.21
N MET A 115 2.82 -3.98 16.68
CA MET A 115 2.80 -3.47 15.31
C MET A 115 2.63 -4.59 14.28
N GLN A 116 3.35 -5.71 14.42
CA GLN A 116 3.19 -6.88 13.55
C GLN A 116 1.77 -7.46 13.63
N SER A 117 1.26 -7.60 14.86
CA SER A 117 -0.09 -8.12 15.09
C SER A 117 -1.18 -7.22 14.49
N ILE A 118 -1.02 -5.89 14.59
CA ILE A 118 -1.92 -4.92 13.95
C ILE A 118 -1.81 -5.01 12.42
N VAL A 119 -0.61 -5.12 11.86
CA VAL A 119 -0.41 -5.31 10.42
C VAL A 119 -1.12 -6.57 9.92
N ASP A 120 -1.06 -7.66 10.68
CA ASP A 120 -1.72 -8.92 10.33
C ASP A 120 -3.26 -8.84 10.39
N GLN A 121 -3.80 -7.93 11.20
CA GLN A 121 -5.24 -7.66 11.30
C GLN A 121 -5.79 -6.80 10.17
N TYR A 122 -4.94 -5.97 9.54
CA TYR A 122 -5.29 -5.16 8.37
C TYR A 122 -4.46 -5.58 7.15
N PRO A 123 -4.61 -6.83 6.64
CA PRO A 123 -3.74 -7.38 5.61
C PRO A 123 -3.81 -6.65 4.27
N SER A 124 -4.83 -5.82 4.05
CA SER A 124 -4.97 -4.97 2.86
C SER A 124 -4.94 -3.47 3.17
N GLY A 125 -4.60 -3.09 4.41
CA GLY A 125 -4.53 -1.70 4.84
C GLY A 125 -3.31 -0.97 4.27
N ARG A 126 -3.35 0.36 4.29
CA ARG A 126 -2.17 1.20 4.03
C ARG A 126 -1.56 1.59 5.35
N PHE A 127 -0.25 1.53 5.47
CA PHE A 127 0.44 1.78 6.73
C PHE A 127 1.42 2.93 6.59
N SER A 128 1.55 3.73 7.65
CA SER A 128 2.63 4.70 7.81
C SER A 128 3.25 4.53 9.20
N ILE A 129 4.56 4.79 9.30
CA ILE A 129 5.27 4.85 10.58
C ILE A 129 5.90 6.23 10.72
N THR A 130 5.47 6.95 11.76
CA THR A 130 6.12 8.16 12.25
C THR A 130 6.80 7.81 13.56
N SER A 131 8.13 7.85 13.60
CA SER A 131 8.87 7.70 14.85
C SER A 131 9.18 9.04 15.48
N PHE A 132 9.31 9.04 16.80
CA PHE A 132 9.71 10.22 17.54
C PHE A 132 10.63 9.87 18.72
N ALA A 133 11.32 10.90 19.19
CA ALA A 133 11.98 10.97 20.48
C ALA A 133 12.03 12.43 20.90
N THR A 134 13.08 13.16 20.51
CA THR A 134 13.19 14.61 20.67
C THR A 134 12.46 15.40 19.57
N LYS A 135 12.31 14.79 18.39
CA LYS A 135 11.61 15.28 17.21
C LYS A 135 10.99 14.08 16.50
N ALA A 136 10.02 14.31 15.62
CA ALA A 136 9.43 13.26 14.81
C ALA A 136 9.94 13.22 13.37
N ARG A 137 9.95 12.02 12.80
CA ARG A 137 10.30 11.73 11.41
C ARG A 137 9.44 10.58 10.87
N VAL A 138 9.18 10.61 9.57
CA VAL A 138 8.49 9.51 8.89
C VAL A 138 9.53 8.44 8.53
N ASP A 139 9.42 7.28 9.15
CA ASP A 139 10.27 6.12 8.83
C ASP A 139 9.67 5.27 7.69
N TRP A 140 8.35 5.32 7.54
CA TRP A 140 7.63 4.62 6.47
C TRP A 140 6.48 5.49 5.95
N PRO A 141 6.50 5.94 4.69
CA PRO A 141 5.41 6.72 4.11
C PRO A 141 4.15 5.86 3.96
N LEU A 142 2.98 6.50 3.85
CA LEU A 142 1.72 5.78 3.69
C LEU A 142 1.73 4.89 2.43
N SER A 143 1.72 3.57 2.61
CA SER A 143 1.86 2.58 1.54
C SER A 143 1.13 1.29 1.85
N ASP A 144 0.65 0.59 0.81
CA ASP A 144 0.07 -0.77 0.89
C ASP A 144 1.12 -1.90 0.73
N ASP A 145 2.42 -1.56 0.64
CA ASP A 145 3.50 -2.56 0.59
C ASP A 145 3.77 -3.18 1.97
N VAL A 146 2.84 -4.04 2.39
CA VAL A 146 2.88 -4.79 3.66
C VAL A 146 4.07 -5.76 3.70
N TRP A 147 4.53 -6.28 2.56
CA TRP A 147 5.63 -7.25 2.52
C TRP A 147 6.95 -6.59 2.94
N SER A 148 7.26 -5.43 2.36
CA SER A 148 8.44 -4.65 2.74
C SER A 148 8.32 -4.06 4.15
N LEU A 149 7.12 -3.62 4.55
CA LEU A 149 6.85 -3.17 5.91
C LEU A 149 7.17 -4.26 6.94
N ARG A 150 6.71 -5.50 6.73
CA ARG A 150 7.02 -6.63 7.63
C ARG A 150 8.53 -6.88 7.72
N ALA A 151 9.27 -6.73 6.63
CA ALA A 151 10.72 -6.83 6.64
C ALA A 151 11.37 -5.72 7.49
N LEU A 152 10.91 -4.47 7.35
CA LEU A 152 11.35 -3.35 8.20
C LEU A 152 11.07 -3.61 9.68
N LEU A 153 9.86 -4.08 10.00
CA LEU A 153 9.44 -4.31 11.38
C LEU A 153 10.34 -5.32 12.10
N LYS A 154 10.83 -6.37 11.43
CA LYS A 154 11.73 -7.37 12.06
C LYS A 154 12.96 -6.75 12.73
N GLY A 155 13.53 -5.71 12.13
CA GLY A 155 14.72 -5.01 12.62
C GLY A 155 14.43 -3.68 13.31
N TYR A 156 13.16 -3.32 13.51
CA TYR A 156 12.78 -2.03 14.09
C TYR A 156 13.22 -1.96 15.56
N SER A 157 13.96 -0.91 15.89
CA SER A 157 14.72 -0.78 17.16
C SER A 157 14.66 0.63 17.71
N ALA A 158 14.98 0.85 18.99
CA ALA A 158 15.16 2.21 19.52
C ALA A 158 16.37 2.91 18.88
N TYR A 159 16.42 4.24 18.97
CA TYR A 159 17.56 5.03 18.54
C TYR A 159 18.78 4.78 19.42
N THR A 160 19.95 4.94 18.82
CA THR A 160 21.22 5.08 19.53
C THR A 160 21.45 6.56 19.79
N SER A 161 21.53 6.96 21.05
CA SER A 161 21.70 8.35 21.44
C SER A 161 22.45 8.42 22.77
N ASP A 162 22.94 9.61 23.10
CA ASP A 162 23.56 9.87 24.39
C ASP A 162 22.53 9.85 25.51
N PHE A 163 22.97 9.56 26.74
CA PHE A 163 22.08 9.41 27.89
C PHE A 163 21.21 10.65 28.14
N ASP A 164 21.75 11.84 27.91
CA ASP A 164 21.02 13.12 28.10
C ASP A 164 19.74 13.21 27.25
N SER A 165 19.65 12.46 26.15
CA SER A 165 18.46 12.43 25.30
C SER A 165 17.20 11.92 26.03
N VAL A 166 17.37 11.12 27.09
CA VAL A 166 16.27 10.62 27.95
C VAL A 166 15.49 11.77 28.58
N TYR A 167 16.17 12.87 28.94
CA TYR A 167 15.54 14.05 29.55
C TYR A 167 14.95 15.01 28.52
N GLN A 168 15.07 14.70 27.23
CA GLN A 168 14.74 15.60 26.13
C GLN A 168 13.63 15.05 25.21
N VAL A 169 13.01 13.93 25.58
CA VAL A 169 11.92 13.31 24.83
C VAL A 169 10.68 14.20 24.90
N ASP A 170 10.03 14.42 23.77
CA ASP A 170 8.74 15.10 23.71
C ASP A 170 7.69 14.12 23.21
N VAL A 171 6.78 13.76 24.12
CA VAL A 171 5.65 12.84 23.90
C VAL A 171 4.75 13.32 22.75
N GLY A 172 4.68 14.62 22.53
CA GLY A 172 3.91 15.26 21.47
C GLY A 172 4.68 15.57 20.19
N ALA A 173 5.96 15.18 20.10
CA ALA A 173 6.82 15.58 18.99
C ALA A 173 6.30 15.18 17.60
N ALA A 174 5.41 14.18 17.55
CA ALA A 174 4.81 13.66 16.33
C ALA A 174 3.57 14.43 15.85
N ASP A 175 3.02 15.39 16.63
CA ASP A 175 1.78 16.09 16.29
C ASP A 175 1.78 16.65 14.86
N GLU A 176 2.73 17.53 14.54
CA GLU A 176 2.76 18.16 13.23
C GLU A 176 2.93 17.16 12.07
N GLN A 177 3.77 16.13 12.26
CA GLN A 177 3.99 15.11 11.23
C GLN A 177 2.73 14.28 11.03
N LEU A 178 2.11 13.82 12.12
CA LEU A 178 0.87 13.07 12.10
C LEU A 178 -0.25 13.87 11.43
N LYS A 179 -0.42 15.15 11.79
CA LYS A 179 -1.40 16.06 11.19
C LYS A 179 -1.22 16.15 9.67
N ARG A 180 0.01 16.41 9.21
CA ARG A 180 0.32 16.47 7.77
C ARG A 180 0.02 15.15 7.05
N GLN A 181 0.39 14.01 7.65
CA GLN A 181 0.15 12.69 7.06
C GLN A 181 -1.35 12.37 6.99
N LEU A 182 -2.13 12.69 8.03
CA LEU A 182 -3.58 12.50 8.05
C LEU A 182 -4.30 13.38 7.01
N GLU A 183 -3.91 14.65 6.89
CA GLU A 183 -4.46 15.55 5.86
C GLU A 183 -4.11 15.08 4.44
N LEU A 184 -2.88 14.62 4.23
CA LEU A 184 -2.46 14.06 2.95
C LEU A 184 -3.28 12.82 2.60
N ALA A 185 -3.45 11.91 3.56
CA ALA A 185 -4.24 10.70 3.39
C ALA A 185 -5.71 11.01 3.10
N HIS A 186 -6.29 12.00 3.79
CA HIS A 186 -7.66 12.44 3.54
C HIS A 186 -7.86 12.95 2.11
N ARG A 187 -6.86 13.66 1.56
CA ARG A 187 -6.89 14.14 0.16
C ARG A 187 -6.66 13.02 -0.85
N GLN A 188 -5.72 12.13 -0.58
CA GLN A 188 -5.28 11.10 -1.52
C GLN A 188 -6.20 9.87 -1.54
N TYR A 189 -6.80 9.54 -0.41
CA TYR A 189 -7.66 8.37 -0.21
C TYR A 189 -9.00 8.80 0.40
N PRO A 190 -9.82 9.57 -0.33
CA PRO A 190 -11.12 10.02 0.17
C PRO A 190 -12.01 8.81 0.48
N GLY A 191 -12.64 8.82 1.65
CA GLY A 191 -13.50 7.73 2.11
C GLY A 191 -12.79 6.63 2.90
N SER A 192 -11.45 6.63 3.00
CA SER A 192 -10.72 5.71 3.89
C SER A 192 -10.80 6.14 5.35
N SER A 193 -10.93 5.16 6.25
CA SER A 193 -10.88 5.36 7.70
C SER A 193 -9.42 5.42 8.16
N ASN A 194 -9.03 6.55 8.76
CA ASN A 194 -7.69 6.70 9.32
C ASN A 194 -7.68 6.22 10.78
N VAL A 195 -6.87 5.22 11.08
CA VAL A 195 -6.71 4.64 12.42
C VAL A 195 -5.32 4.98 12.94
N VAL A 196 -5.22 5.50 14.16
CA VAL A 196 -3.94 5.93 14.75
C VAL A 196 -3.59 5.07 15.96
N PHE A 197 -2.40 4.48 15.94
CA PHE A 197 -1.84 3.77 17.09
C PHE A 197 -0.61 4.53 17.57
N TYR A 198 -0.69 5.04 18.80
CA TYR A 198 0.46 5.63 19.49
C TYR A 198 1.10 4.57 20.39
N LEU A 199 2.42 4.40 20.32
CA LEU A 199 3.16 3.36 21.06
C LEU A 199 4.34 4.01 21.79
N GLY A 200 4.31 4.02 23.13
CA GLY A 200 5.39 4.60 23.92
C GLY A 200 5.21 4.47 25.43
N GLU A 201 6.10 5.10 26.20
CA GLU A 201 6.08 5.05 27.68
C GLU A 201 5.63 6.35 28.35
N GLY A 202 5.40 7.42 27.59
CA GLY A 202 4.92 8.70 28.14
C GLY A 202 6.01 9.66 28.62
N ALA A 203 7.29 9.29 28.52
CA ALA A 203 8.45 10.14 28.81
C ALA A 203 8.45 10.84 30.19
N GLY A 204 8.08 10.13 31.26
CA GLY A 204 7.91 10.73 32.60
C GLY A 204 9.17 11.35 33.22
N VAL A 205 10.35 10.99 32.71
CA VAL A 205 11.65 11.56 33.13
C VAL A 205 12.06 12.77 32.29
N SER A 206 11.30 13.14 31.27
CA SER A 206 11.62 14.27 30.41
C SER A 206 11.52 15.59 31.16
N LYS A 207 12.42 16.52 30.83
CA LYS A 207 12.40 17.91 31.32
C LYS A 207 11.74 18.85 30.31
N ARG A 208 11.31 18.34 29.16
CA ARG A 208 10.56 19.13 28.18
C ARG A 208 9.09 19.17 28.51
N SER A 209 8.48 20.31 28.20
CA SER A 209 7.02 20.39 28.13
C SER A 209 6.53 19.49 26.99
N ALA A 210 5.52 18.66 27.25
CA ALA A 210 4.90 17.85 26.23
C ALA A 210 4.15 18.74 25.23
N THR A 211 4.48 18.61 23.96
CA THR A 211 3.70 19.23 22.88
C THR A 211 2.28 18.63 22.90
N LYS A 212 1.26 19.48 22.71
CA LYS A 212 -0.13 19.01 22.67
C LYS A 212 -0.47 18.53 21.27
N PHE A 213 -1.19 17.42 21.17
CA PHE A 213 -1.77 17.01 19.91
C PHE A 213 -2.98 17.89 19.56
N ASP A 214 -2.93 18.55 18.41
CA ASP A 214 -4.01 19.38 17.85
C ASP A 214 -4.38 18.89 16.45
N ILE A 215 -4.96 17.68 16.43
CA ILE A 215 -5.42 17.04 15.22
C ILE A 215 -6.87 17.44 14.95
N PRO A 216 -7.20 17.97 13.75
CA PRO A 216 -8.57 18.32 13.38
C PRO A 216 -9.54 17.15 13.59
N ALA A 217 -10.71 17.46 14.15
CA ALA A 217 -11.76 16.47 14.36
C ALA A 217 -12.20 15.84 13.02
N GLY A 218 -12.43 14.53 13.03
CA GLY A 218 -12.84 13.78 11.84
C GLY A 218 -11.70 13.27 10.97
N LEU A 219 -10.44 13.65 11.25
CA LEU A 219 -9.28 13.05 10.58
C LEU A 219 -8.87 11.69 11.17
N ILE A 220 -9.28 11.40 12.40
CA ILE A 220 -9.04 10.12 13.07
C ILE A 220 -10.39 9.43 13.25
N ALA A 221 -10.53 8.24 12.69
CA ALA A 221 -11.73 7.40 12.80
C ALA A 221 -11.67 6.47 14.02
N GLY A 222 -10.47 6.16 14.52
CA GLY A 222 -10.27 5.40 15.74
C GLY A 222 -8.81 4.99 15.94
N GLY A 223 -8.58 4.02 16.82
CA GLY A 223 -7.24 3.54 17.17
C GLY A 223 -7.03 3.52 18.68
N ALA A 224 -5.78 3.61 19.14
CA ALA A 224 -5.47 3.54 20.57
C ALA A 224 -4.11 4.14 20.93
N VAL A 225 -3.97 4.49 22.21
CA VAL A 225 -2.69 4.81 22.84
C VAL A 225 -2.24 3.59 23.64
N LEU A 226 -1.08 3.04 23.29
CA LEU A 226 -0.50 1.84 23.85
C LEU A 226 0.70 2.21 24.74
N GLY A 227 0.54 1.99 26.04
CA GLY A 227 1.56 2.27 27.05
C GLY A 227 2.44 1.06 27.35
N TYR A 228 3.75 1.23 27.26
CA TYR A 228 4.72 0.16 27.52
C TYR A 228 5.62 0.49 28.70
N GLY A 229 5.77 -0.48 29.60
CA GLY A 229 6.63 -0.37 30.78
C GLY A 229 5.89 -0.73 32.06
N THR A 230 6.57 -0.57 33.18
CA THR A 230 6.01 -0.88 34.51
C THR A 230 6.13 0.32 35.45
N PRO A 231 5.29 0.39 36.50
CA PRO A 231 5.43 1.40 37.54
C PRO A 231 6.77 1.29 38.31
N GLY A 232 7.38 0.10 38.35
CA GLY A 232 8.69 -0.12 38.97
C GLY A 232 9.87 0.34 38.10
N GLY A 233 9.62 0.55 36.80
CA GLY A 233 10.60 0.97 35.82
C GLY A 233 11.59 -0.12 35.39
N GLY A 234 12.08 0.01 34.17
CA GLY A 234 13.07 -0.89 33.59
C GLY A 234 14.44 -0.24 33.50
N ARG A 235 15.49 -1.03 33.72
CA ARG A 235 16.87 -0.61 33.48
C ARG A 235 17.10 -0.37 31.98
N VAL A 236 17.78 0.72 31.64
CA VAL A 236 18.01 1.12 30.24
C VAL A 236 19.40 0.69 29.78
N ALA A 237 19.45 -0.17 28.75
CA ALA A 237 20.72 -0.66 28.20
C ALA A 237 21.46 0.42 27.39
N SER A 238 22.75 0.63 27.70
CA SER A 238 23.62 1.57 27.00
C SER A 238 24.35 0.94 25.82
N ARG A 239 25.01 -0.21 26.03
CA ARG A 239 25.75 -0.95 25.00
C ARG A 239 25.64 -2.46 25.26
N LEU A 240 25.54 -3.21 24.17
CA LEU A 240 25.76 -4.65 24.16
C LEU A 240 27.25 -4.89 23.87
N ALA A 241 27.98 -5.48 24.81
CA ALA A 241 29.36 -5.88 24.62
C ALA A 241 29.45 -7.02 23.58
N ALA A 242 30.61 -7.17 22.94
CA ALA A 242 30.84 -8.23 21.94
C ALA A 242 30.62 -9.66 22.49
N GLY A 243 30.72 -9.85 23.81
CA GLY A 243 30.44 -11.11 24.52
C GLY A 243 28.97 -11.29 24.95
N GLY A 244 28.06 -10.38 24.59
CA GLY A 244 26.64 -10.45 24.96
C GLY A 244 26.29 -9.81 26.31
N GLU A 245 27.27 -9.28 27.04
CA GLU A 245 27.04 -8.59 28.31
C GLU A 245 26.46 -7.18 28.10
N MET A 246 25.38 -6.85 28.80
CA MET A 246 24.70 -5.57 28.69
C MET A 246 25.19 -4.60 29.76
N SER A 247 25.71 -3.44 29.34
CA SER A 247 25.93 -2.32 30.24
C SER A 247 24.68 -1.45 30.33
N TYR A 248 24.43 -0.88 31.51
CA TYR A 248 23.27 -0.03 31.78
C TYR A 248 23.71 1.39 32.06
N PHE A 249 22.81 2.35 31.84
CA PHE A 249 23.08 3.73 32.23
C PHE A 249 22.99 3.90 33.75
N PRO A 250 23.94 4.62 34.37
CA PRO A 250 23.86 4.96 35.78
C PRO A 250 22.84 6.07 36.02
N ASP A 251 22.24 6.06 37.19
CA ASP A 251 21.49 7.20 37.73
C ASP A 251 22.47 8.24 38.33
N ALA A 252 22.00 9.47 38.53
CA ALA A 252 22.78 10.57 39.13
C ALA A 252 23.31 10.23 40.54
N SER A 253 22.66 9.30 41.24
CA SER A 253 23.06 8.79 42.56
C SER A 253 24.16 7.70 42.51
N GLY A 254 24.58 7.27 41.32
CA GLY A 254 25.47 6.12 41.13
C GLY A 254 24.76 4.76 41.11
N GLY A 255 23.43 4.74 41.31
CA GLY A 255 22.59 3.56 41.11
C GLY A 255 22.31 3.25 39.64
N GLN A 256 21.40 2.32 39.37
CA GLN A 256 20.93 2.06 38.00
C GLN A 256 19.83 3.04 37.61
N PHE A 257 19.93 3.61 36.41
CA PHE A 257 18.83 4.42 35.87
C PHE A 257 17.64 3.53 35.50
N LEU A 258 16.46 3.88 36.03
CA LEU A 258 15.20 3.20 35.76
C LEU A 258 14.27 4.15 35.00
N SER A 259 13.84 3.71 33.81
CA SER A 259 12.80 4.39 33.05
C SER A 259 11.44 3.88 33.51
N VAL A 260 10.63 4.76 34.09
CA VAL A 260 9.31 4.42 34.65
C VAL A 260 8.22 4.82 33.66
N LEU A 261 7.20 3.98 33.54
CA LEU A 261 6.01 4.28 32.74
C LEU A 261 5.27 5.52 33.29
N ASP A 262 4.96 6.47 32.42
CA ASP A 262 4.11 7.62 32.74
C ASP A 262 2.69 7.44 32.19
N ASP A 263 1.89 6.72 32.96
CA ASP A 263 0.46 6.51 32.68
C ASP A 263 -0.33 7.82 32.58
N ALA A 264 0.03 8.85 33.35
CA ALA A 264 -0.74 10.09 33.42
C ALA A 264 -0.57 10.90 32.12
N SER A 265 0.67 11.01 31.62
CA SER A 265 0.95 11.65 30.34
C SER A 265 0.30 10.91 29.18
N LEU A 266 0.34 9.57 29.17
CA LEU A 266 -0.30 8.77 28.12
C LEU A 266 -1.83 8.88 28.13
N LYS A 267 -2.47 8.89 29.30
CA LYS A 267 -3.92 9.14 29.43
C LYS A 267 -4.31 10.54 28.96
N THR A 268 -3.48 11.54 29.26
CA THR A 268 -3.68 12.92 28.79
C THR A 268 -3.61 12.99 27.26
N LEU A 269 -2.59 12.36 26.66
CA LEU A 269 -2.45 12.25 25.20
C LEU A 269 -3.61 11.50 24.56
N ALA A 270 -4.06 10.40 25.16
CA ALA A 270 -5.22 9.65 24.71
C ALA A 270 -6.49 10.51 24.71
N GLY A 271 -6.67 11.35 25.72
CA GLY A 271 -7.73 12.36 25.77
C GLY A 271 -7.64 13.40 24.64
N GLN A 272 -6.44 13.88 24.30
CA GLN A 272 -6.22 14.82 23.19
C GLN A 272 -6.57 14.20 21.84
N LEU A 273 -6.16 12.95 21.60
CA LEU A 273 -6.47 12.21 20.37
C LEU A 273 -7.90 11.64 20.33
N LYS A 274 -8.62 11.68 21.47
CA LYS A 274 -9.93 11.03 21.67
C LYS A 274 -9.87 9.52 21.41
N LEU A 275 -8.78 8.88 21.83
CA LEU A 275 -8.54 7.46 21.69
C LEU A 275 -8.54 6.77 23.06
N PRO A 276 -8.92 5.49 23.15
CA PRO A 276 -8.74 4.71 24.36
C PRO A 276 -7.25 4.51 24.68
N TYR A 277 -6.94 4.43 25.97
CA TYR A 277 -5.62 4.08 26.48
C TYR A 277 -5.59 2.63 26.95
N TYR A 278 -4.56 1.89 26.55
CA TYR A 278 -4.29 0.53 27.02
C TYR A 278 -2.84 0.42 27.48
N HIS A 279 -2.65 0.02 28.73
CA HIS A 279 -1.37 -0.48 29.20
C HIS A 279 -1.10 -1.86 28.57
N ARG A 280 0.14 -2.12 28.16
CA ARG A 280 0.52 -3.31 27.41
C ARG A 280 1.43 -4.21 28.22
N ALA A 281 0.97 -5.43 28.43
CA ALA A 281 1.70 -6.53 29.00
C ALA A 281 1.97 -7.63 27.94
N PRO A 282 3.00 -8.46 28.15
CA PRO A 282 3.29 -9.58 27.25
C PRO A 282 2.11 -10.55 27.14
N GLY A 283 1.76 -10.89 25.91
CA GLY A 283 0.66 -11.81 25.61
C GLY A 283 -0.70 -11.13 25.49
N ASP A 284 -0.80 -9.82 25.76
CA ASP A 284 -2.04 -9.10 25.55
C ASP A 284 -2.43 -9.09 24.07
N SER A 285 -3.67 -9.48 23.77
CA SER A 285 -4.19 -9.42 22.42
C SER A 285 -4.40 -7.98 21.96
N THR A 286 -4.04 -7.70 20.71
CA THR A 286 -4.37 -6.45 20.01
C THR A 286 -5.78 -6.47 19.40
N ALA A 287 -6.43 -7.64 19.35
CA ALA A 287 -7.76 -7.80 18.74
C ALA A 287 -8.85 -6.93 19.43
N THR A 288 -8.71 -6.70 20.75
CA THR A 288 -9.66 -5.90 21.55
C THR A 288 -9.50 -4.39 21.33
N ILE A 289 -8.40 -3.97 20.72
CA ILE A 289 -7.99 -2.56 20.58
C ILE A 289 -8.51 -1.97 19.26
N ILE A 290 -8.98 -2.81 18.35
CA ILE A 290 -9.54 -2.39 17.07
C ILE A 290 -10.90 -1.73 17.31
N PRO A 291 -11.12 -0.48 16.89
CA PRO A 291 -12.47 0.05 16.80
C PRO A 291 -13.27 -0.83 15.83
N ALA A 292 -14.49 -1.21 16.18
CA ALA A 292 -15.40 -1.83 15.22
C ALA A 292 -15.73 -0.80 14.13
N ILE A 293 -14.90 -0.73 13.09
CA ILE A 293 -15.11 0.19 11.98
C ILE A 293 -16.39 -0.29 11.30
N ASP A 294 -17.45 0.53 11.37
CA ASP A 294 -18.73 0.18 10.75
C ASP A 294 -18.56 0.14 9.23
N VAL A 295 -18.42 -1.09 8.75
CA VAL A 295 -18.23 -1.40 7.35
C VAL A 295 -19.45 -0.99 6.52
N LYS A 296 -20.65 -0.89 7.12
CA LYS A 296 -21.88 -0.49 6.42
C LYS A 296 -21.90 0.99 6.07
N ALA A 297 -21.52 1.87 7.00
CA ALA A 297 -21.44 3.31 6.73
C ALA A 297 -20.37 3.67 5.68
N SER A 298 -19.31 2.86 5.62
CA SER A 298 -18.25 2.97 4.59
C SER A 298 -18.75 2.49 3.22
N ALA A 299 -19.53 1.40 3.19
CA ALA A 299 -20.12 0.83 1.97
C ALA A 299 -21.22 1.71 1.34
N GLU A 300 -22.03 2.43 2.13
CA GLU A 300 -23.02 3.39 1.60
C GLU A 300 -22.34 4.60 0.93
N ARG A 301 -21.22 5.07 1.51
CA ARG A 301 -20.39 6.13 0.93
C ARG A 301 -19.67 5.69 -0.35
N GLN A 302 -19.68 4.38 -0.63
CA GLN A 302 -18.97 3.69 -1.70
C GLN A 302 -19.78 3.47 -2.99
N GLN A 303 -21.09 3.75 -3.01
CA GLN A 303 -21.85 3.73 -4.26
C GLN A 303 -21.33 4.75 -5.28
N VAL A 304 -20.53 5.73 -4.85
CA VAL A 304 -20.11 6.87 -5.67
C VAL A 304 -18.68 6.70 -6.21
N SER A 305 -17.84 5.76 -5.74
CA SER A 305 -16.41 5.78 -6.11
C SER A 305 -15.65 4.45 -5.95
N LEU A 306 -15.83 3.47 -6.83
CA LEU A 306 -14.72 2.54 -7.18
C LEU A 306 -14.79 2.08 -8.64
N PRO A 307 -13.77 2.38 -9.46
CA PRO A 307 -13.45 1.64 -10.67
C PRO A 307 -12.46 0.53 -10.29
N GLY A 308 -12.93 -0.70 -10.07
CA GLY A 308 -11.99 -1.73 -9.60
C GLY A 308 -12.53 -3.11 -9.30
N GLU A 309 -13.41 -3.67 -10.11
CA GLU A 309 -13.67 -5.13 -10.10
C GLU A 309 -14.11 -5.64 -11.48
N ARG A 310 -13.48 -5.07 -12.53
CA ARG A 310 -13.76 -5.42 -13.92
C ARG A 310 -12.63 -6.27 -14.46
N THR A 311 -12.91 -7.54 -14.71
CA THR A 311 -11.95 -8.43 -15.39
C THR A 311 -12.03 -8.16 -16.89
N GLU A 312 -10.98 -7.55 -17.44
CA GLU A 312 -10.94 -7.17 -18.85
C GLU A 312 -10.29 -8.25 -19.71
N PHE A 313 -10.92 -8.56 -20.84
CA PHE A 313 -10.48 -9.60 -21.76
C PHE A 313 -9.72 -9.06 -22.98
N TYR A 314 -9.33 -7.77 -22.97
CA TYR A 314 -8.63 -7.15 -24.10
C TYR A 314 -7.32 -7.87 -24.45
N TRP A 315 -6.64 -8.47 -23.45
CA TRP A 315 -5.37 -9.16 -23.61
C TRP A 315 -5.47 -10.41 -24.51
N ILE A 316 -6.62 -11.09 -24.53
CA ILE A 316 -6.85 -12.24 -25.42
C ILE A 316 -6.81 -11.77 -26.87
N PHE A 317 -7.49 -10.65 -27.15
CA PHE A 317 -7.58 -10.10 -28.49
C PHE A 317 -6.25 -9.49 -28.96
N THR A 318 -5.48 -8.84 -28.08
CA THR A 318 -4.15 -8.33 -28.44
C THR A 318 -3.15 -9.46 -28.66
N ALA A 319 -3.22 -10.56 -27.90
CA ALA A 319 -2.38 -11.74 -28.12
C ALA A 319 -2.65 -12.39 -29.49
N ILE A 320 -3.92 -12.56 -29.87
CA ILE A 320 -4.30 -13.08 -31.19
C ILE A 320 -3.80 -12.15 -32.30
N ALA A 321 -4.00 -10.83 -32.16
CA ALA A 321 -3.51 -9.85 -33.12
C ALA A 321 -1.98 -9.90 -33.27
N MET A 322 -1.24 -10.04 -32.16
CA MET A 322 0.22 -10.17 -32.16
C MET A 322 0.69 -11.41 -32.92
N LEU A 323 0.05 -12.57 -32.70
CA LEU A 323 0.41 -13.82 -33.39
C LEU A 323 0.17 -13.72 -34.90
N LEU A 324 -0.98 -13.17 -35.31
CA LEU A 324 -1.31 -12.98 -36.73
C LEU A 324 -0.34 -12.00 -37.40
N MET A 325 -0.02 -10.88 -36.74
CA MET A 325 0.95 -9.91 -37.25
C MET A 325 2.36 -10.51 -37.37
N GLY A 326 2.77 -11.31 -36.38
CA GLY A 326 4.04 -12.03 -36.40
C GLY A 326 4.13 -13.06 -37.53
N TYR A 327 3.04 -13.79 -37.80
CA TYR A 327 2.97 -14.71 -38.94
C TYR A 327 3.14 -13.98 -40.28
N GLU A 328 2.47 -12.83 -40.46
CA GLU A 328 2.56 -12.07 -41.71
C GLU A 328 3.97 -11.50 -41.92
N LEU A 329 4.60 -10.99 -40.86
CA LEU A 329 5.99 -10.52 -40.90
C LEU A 329 6.96 -11.65 -41.27
N PHE A 330 6.76 -12.84 -40.70
CA PHE A 330 7.55 -14.03 -41.04
C PHE A 330 7.34 -14.46 -42.49
N ALA A 331 6.10 -14.48 -42.98
CA ALA A 331 5.77 -14.82 -44.35
C ALA A 331 6.39 -13.82 -45.35
N MET A 332 6.31 -12.52 -45.05
CA MET A 332 6.98 -11.48 -45.84
C MET A 332 8.50 -11.64 -45.85
N ALA A 333 9.12 -11.88 -44.69
CA ALA A 333 10.56 -12.09 -44.59
C ALA A 333 11.02 -13.33 -45.38
N ARG A 334 10.23 -14.41 -45.34
CA ARG A 334 10.49 -15.64 -46.10
C ARG A 334 10.41 -15.38 -47.60
N GLU A 335 9.36 -14.71 -48.07
CA GLU A 335 9.21 -14.36 -49.50
C GLU A 335 10.35 -13.46 -49.98
N TYR A 336 10.74 -12.45 -49.19
CA TYR A 336 11.87 -11.58 -49.51
C TYR A 336 13.19 -12.37 -49.62
N ARG A 337 13.44 -13.33 -48.71
CA ARG A 337 14.62 -14.21 -48.78
C ARG A 337 14.62 -15.09 -50.02
N VAL A 338 13.48 -15.70 -50.35
CA VAL A 338 13.36 -16.59 -51.53
C VAL A 338 13.54 -15.80 -52.82
N SER A 339 12.92 -14.62 -52.96
CA SER A 339 13.08 -13.76 -54.14
C SER A 339 14.52 -13.28 -54.34
N ARG A 340 15.28 -13.04 -53.26
CA ARG A 340 16.70 -12.68 -53.35
C ARG A 340 17.56 -13.84 -53.88
N ILE A 341 17.30 -15.08 -53.46
CA ILE A 341 18.06 -16.26 -53.90
C ILE A 341 17.86 -16.56 -55.39
N THR A 342 16.63 -16.38 -55.91
CA THR A 342 16.33 -16.61 -57.33
C THR A 342 17.04 -15.64 -58.27
N LYS A 343 17.31 -14.40 -57.82
CA LYS A 343 17.96 -13.35 -58.64
C LYS A 343 19.48 -13.53 -58.74
N VAL A 344 20.10 -14.24 -57.80
CA VAL A 344 21.55 -14.55 -57.79
C VAL A 344 21.90 -15.75 -58.68
N ARG A 345 20.91 -16.55 -59.09
CA ARG A 345 21.11 -17.75 -59.92
C ARG A 345 20.84 -17.52 -61.42
N SER A 346 20.48 -16.30 -61.80
CA SER A 346 20.19 -15.90 -63.19
C SER A 346 21.22 -14.94 -63.79
N GLU A 347 22.32 -14.70 -63.08
CA GLU A 347 23.59 -14.18 -63.62
C GLU A 347 24.55 -15.37 -63.69
#